data_AF-A0A5S4UQM8-F1
#
_entry.id   AF-A0A5S4UQM8-F1
#
_cell.length_a   1.000
_cell.length_b   1.000
_cell.length_c   1.000
_cell.angle_alpha   90.00
_cell.angle_beta   90.00
_cell.angle_gamma   90.00
#
_symmetry.space_group_name_H-M   'P 1'
#
loop_
_entity.id
_entity.type
_entity.pdbx_description
1 polymer ?
#
loop_
_entity_poly.entity_id
_entity_poly.type
_entity_poly.pdbx_seq_one_letter_code
_entity_poly.pdbx_strand_id
1 'polypeptide(L)' 'MAHNHSLTQAAQQAERLCVLLMMLEMTHRELDGGDLSTALALACDLSGTSSLWLLEEQKQRGQDHE' A
#
# COMPACT_ATOMS: atom_id res chain seq x y z
N MET A 1 -17.56 -3.52 12.89
CA MET A 1 -16.43 -4.46 13.13
C MET A 1 -15.53 -4.63 11.90
N ALA A 2 -16.07 -4.75 10.67
CA ALA A 2 -15.27 -4.88 9.44
C ALA A 2 -14.44 -3.64 9.09
N HIS A 3 -14.95 -2.43 9.37
CA HIS A 3 -14.31 -1.17 8.99
C HIS A 3 -12.99 -0.87 9.72
N ASN A 4 -12.93 -1.16 11.02
CA ASN A 4 -11.68 -1.04 11.78
C ASN A 4 -10.64 -2.06 11.32
N HIS A 5 -11.08 -3.24 10.87
CA HIS A 5 -10.19 -4.27 10.37
C HIS A 5 -9.58 -3.87 9.01
N SER A 6 -10.35 -3.23 8.12
CA SER A 6 -9.86 -2.77 6.82
C SER A 6 -8.91 -1.57 6.94
N LEU A 7 -9.17 -0.63 7.86
CA LEU A 7 -8.26 0.50 8.11
C LEU A 7 -6.91 0.04 8.68
N THR A 8 -6.91 -0.83 9.69
CA THR A 8 -5.66 -1.36 10.26
C THR A 8 -4.86 -2.11 9.20
N GLN A 9 -5.53 -2.87 8.32
CA GLN A 9 -4.86 -3.53 7.20
C GLN A 9 -4.29 -2.52 6.18
N ALA A 10 -5.05 -1.51 5.78
CA ALA A 10 -4.58 -0.48 4.85
C ALA A 10 -3.38 0.30 5.41
N ALA A 11 -3.40 0.60 6.71
CA ALA A 11 -2.28 1.24 7.42
C ALA A 11 -1.04 0.35 7.47
N GLN A 12 -1.21 -0.95 7.78
CA GLN A 12 -0.11 -1.92 7.76
C GLN A 12 0.49 -2.09 6.36
N GLN A 13 -0.32 -2.09 5.31
CA GLN A 13 0.18 -2.17 3.93
C GLN A 13 0.94 -0.90 3.53
N ALA A 14 0.48 0.27 3.95
CA ALA A 14 1.21 1.53 3.74
C ALA A 14 2.55 1.55 4.48
N GLU A 15 2.61 1.04 5.71
CA GLU A 15 3.86 0.90 6.47
C GLU A 15 4.83 -0.06 5.78
N ARG A 16 4.35 -1.22 5.31
CA ARG A 16 5.15 -2.17 4.53
C ARG A 16 5.68 -1.57 3.23
N LEU A 17 4.89 -0.75 2.54
CA LEU A 17 5.32 -0.03 1.36
C LEU A 17 6.46 0.94 1.68
N CYS A 18 6.33 1.73 2.76
CA CYS A 18 7.39 2.63 3.21
C CYS A 18 8.70 1.88 3.50
N VAL A 19 8.63 0.74 4.18
CA VAL A 19 9.81 -0.10 4.47
C VAL A 19 10.42 -0.64 3.18
N LEU A 20 9.60 -1.19 2.27
CA LEU A 20 10.06 -1.71 0.98
C LEU A 20 10.78 -0.65 0.15
N LEU A 21 10.22 0.57 0.08
CA LEU A 21 10.82 1.68 -0.67
C LEU A 21 12.14 2.14 -0.03
N MET A 22 12.24 2.21 1.30
CA MET A 22 13.51 2.51 1.99
C MET A 22 14.56 1.43 1.72
N MET A 23 14.18 0.15 1.75
CA MET A 23 15.11 -0.94 1.42
C MET A 23 15.59 -0.83 -0.02
N LEU A 24 14.69 -0.56 -0.97
CA LEU A 24 15.05 -0.35 -2.37
C LEU A 24 15.99 0.85 -2.54
N GLU A 25 15.73 1.97 -1.88
CA GLU A 25 16.62 3.13 -1.92
C GLU A 25 18.04 2.74 -1.49
N MET A 26 18.17 1.91 -0.45
CA MET A 26 19.46 1.45 0.07
C MET A 26 20.15 0.42 -0.83
N THR A 27 19.40 -0.48 -1.49
CA THR A 27 19.98 -1.65 -2.16
C THR A 27 19.85 -1.66 -3.70
N HIS A 28 19.21 -0.66 -4.31
CA HIS A 28 18.91 -0.65 -5.76
C HIS A 28 20.11 -0.88 -6.69
N ARG A 29 21.33 -0.59 -6.25
CA ARG A 29 22.56 -0.79 -7.04
C ARG A 29 23.06 -2.23 -7.02
N GLU A 30 22.61 -3.02 -6.05
CA GLU A 30 23.00 -4.41 -5.82
C GLU A 30 21.92 -5.39 -6.31
N LEU A 31 20.71 -4.90 -6.57
CA LEU A 31 19.62 -5.68 -7.13
C LEU A 31 19.81 -5.90 -8.63
N ASP A 32 19.58 -7.13 -9.08
CA ASP A 32 19.45 -7.40 -10.50
C ASP A 32 18.10 -6.88 -11.04
N GLY A 33 17.95 -6.91 -12.37
CA GLY A 33 16.72 -6.41 -13.01
C GLY A 33 15.46 -7.20 -12.64
N GLY A 34 15.58 -8.49 -12.30
CA GLY A 34 14.48 -9.34 -11.89
C GLY A 34 14.02 -9.04 -10.47
N ASP A 35 14.96 -8.87 -9.55
CA ASP A 35 14.69 -8.49 -8.17
C ASP A 35 14.07 -7.09 -8.10
N LEU A 36 14.61 -6.14 -8.88
CA LEU A 36 14.06 -4.78 -8.96
C LEU A 36 12.64 -4.80 -9.53
N SER A 37 12.37 -5.58 -10.59
CA SER A 37 11.03 -5.72 -11.16
C SER A 37 10.05 -6.32 -10.14
N THR A 38 10.48 -7.30 -9.34
CA THR A 38 9.67 -7.93 -8.30
C THR A 38 9.34 -6.95 -7.19
N ALA A 39 10.33 -6.19 -6.73
CA ALA A 39 10.14 -5.19 -5.69
C ALA A 39 9.22 -4.05 -6.14
N LEU A 40 9.31 -3.62 -7.42
CA LEU A 40 8.39 -2.65 -8.00
C LEU A 40 6.96 -3.19 -8.10
N ALA A 41 6.78 -4.44 -8.52
CA ALA A 41 5.45 -5.07 -8.55
C ALA A 41 4.81 -5.10 -7.14
N LEU A 42 5.59 -5.50 -6.12
CA LEU A 42 5.15 -5.47 -4.73
C LEU A 42 4.80 -4.06 -4.26
N ALA A 43 5.57 -3.04 -4.65
CA ALA A 43 5.27 -1.65 -4.32
C ALA A 43 3.94 -1.19 -4.95
N CYS A 44 3.69 -1.56 -6.21
CA CYS A 44 2.42 -1.28 -6.88
C CYS A 44 1.24 -1.93 -6.16
N ASP A 45 1.33 -3.22 -5.80
CA ASP A 45 0.24 -3.94 -5.12
C ASP A 45 -0.09 -3.34 -3.75
N LEU A 46 0.93 -3.00 -2.97
CA LEU A 46 0.76 -2.37 -1.65
C LEU A 46 0.12 -0.99 -1.78
N SER A 47 0.58 -0.18 -2.75
CA SER A 47 0.04 1.17 -2.98
C SER A 47 -1.41 1.15 -3.50
N GLY A 48 -1.76 0.17 -4.34
CA GLY A 48 -3.10 0.01 -4.90
C GLY A 48 -4.11 -0.38 -3.83
N THR A 49 -3.73 -1.26 -2.90
CA THR A 49 -4.59 -1.69 -1.80
C THR A 49 -4.95 -0.53 -0.86
N SER A 50 -3.97 0.28 -0.46
CA SER A 50 -4.22 1.45 0.41
C SER A 50 -5.04 2.52 -0.32
N SER A 51 -4.82 2.71 -1.63
CA SER A 51 -5.56 3.68 -2.44
C SER A 51 -7.02 3.28 -2.65
N LEU A 52 -7.29 1.99 -2.90
CA LEU A 52 -8.64 1.44 -2.99
C LEU A 52 -9.41 1.61 -1.67
N TRP A 53 -8.74 1.36 -0.54
CA TRP A 53 -9.35 1.59 0.78
C TRP A 53 -9.75 3.05 0.99
N LEU A 54 -8.87 4.01 0.65
CA LEU A 54 -9.18 5.44 0.78
C LEU A 54 -10.39 5.85 -0.07
N LEU A 55 -10.52 5.31 -1.29
CA LEU A 55 -11.67 5.55 -2.16
C LEU A 55 -12.95 4.97 -1.57
N GLU A 56 -12.89 3.75 -1.03
CA GLU A 56 -14.04 3.11 -0.38
C GLU A 56 -14.46 3.86 0.88
N GLU A 57 -13.51 4.36 1.66
CA GLU A 57 -13.78 5.17 2.85
C GLU A 57 -14.39 6.53 2.49
N GLN A 58 -13.88 7.22 1.46
CA GLN A 58 -14.50 8.45 0.97
C GLN A 58 -15.94 8.23 0.51
N LYS A 59 -16.20 7.11 -0.18
CA LYS A 59 -17.56 6.76 -0.63
C LYS A 59 -18.49 6.53 0.56
N GLN A 60 -18.07 5.77 1.57
CA GLN A 60 -18.91 5.48 2.74
C GLN A 60 -19.22 6.75 3.54
N ARG A 61 -18.23 7.62 3.78
CA ARG A 61 -18.45 8.91 4.45
C ARG A 61 -19.36 9.85 3.68
N GLY A 62 -19.33 9.79 2.35
CA GLY A 62 -20.23 10.56 1.49
C GLY A 62 -21.68 10.08 1.58
N GLN A 63 -21.91 8.77 1.76
CA GLN A 63 -23.25 8.18 1.89
C GLN A 63 -23.87 8.40 3.29
N ASP A 64 -23.05 8.50 4.34
CA ASP A 64 -23.50 8.82 5.71
C ASP A 64 -23.88 10.31 5.89
N HIS A 65 -23.79 11.14 4.84
CA HIS A 65 -24.14 12.57 4.86
C HIS A 65 -25.37 12.91 4.00
N GLU A 66 -26.09 11.90 3.49
CA GLU A 66 -27.42 12.02 2.84
C GLU A 66 -28.53 11.46 3.74
#